data_AF-A0A9E3X357-F1
#
_entry.id   AF-A0A9E3X357-F1
#
_cell.length_a   1.000
_cell.length_b   1.000
_cell.length_c   1.000
_cell.angle_alpha   90.00
_cell.angle_beta   90.00
_cell.angle_gamma   90.00
#
_symmetry.space_group_name_H-M   'P 1'
#
loop_
_entity.id
_entity.type
_entity.pdbx_description
1 polymer ?
#
loop_
_entity_poly.entity_id
_entity_poly.type
_entity_poly.pdbx_seq_one_letter_code
_entity_poly.pdbx_strand_id
1 'polypeptide(L)'
;MTVQWFQHPRLSSPSTIYRVYTYRVYTMQRRLSLFLLVLLGMSFLPTAAQAQSTAGVTTTPLGAANRSAPEWLEPRGISVVDLVGAVPETHLVDAIISSRVGLGIVQYVSGSRSGDTVTINVRFSPRYWTDGTNWATLFGCLGKPAIDDEWPVAVPPASMRVYENGNEVTAQVSGSYDYVPAGQNQPDNNGTGWWRYVYLWGQRTQFNEDGSVAVPANMGCGYSLPGRLTNLTATFVLNAPAYLTVEEIDSETFMFHSYIGVGNSGQVGSLNDQMNRRYGHRHDKFDLTIPDGADHAFVKFPPTPVDPYMGQPEINVFLNSSGTYRINGAGNTLSVDHVNSMAIPIFGQWQDADQSGGTFLNFFDSAGRLAAPEYFVPTNIPYDPCMTNGNCSSDLLEQIYHAEMPMTIYYYRIVRIREGLERVPLRQVGPGWNTAASADAVAQAAGKGMDDPRTTSITAALEQGIPLEALHAPAQPTASTQRDAPSDQQRQRDLLIYLPLVFSAEPPPAELPEGDRSGCPCGWFDGYGRMFDFVPGP
;
A
#
# COMPACT_ATOMS: atom_id res chain seq x y z
N MET A 1 25.70 -44.81 25.33
CA MET A 1 24.24 -44.78 25.12
C MET A 1 23.97 -45.26 23.72
N THR A 2 23.17 -46.31 23.61
CA THR A 2 23.05 -47.18 22.43
C THR A 2 22.15 -46.58 21.36
N VAL A 3 22.62 -46.60 20.13
CA VAL A 3 21.91 -46.22 18.91
C VAL A 3 20.91 -47.33 18.54
N GLN A 4 19.70 -46.97 18.14
CA GLN A 4 18.77 -47.89 17.49
C GLN A 4 18.16 -47.25 16.24
N TRP A 5 18.44 -47.86 15.09
CA TRP A 5 17.82 -47.61 13.79
C TRP A 5 16.61 -48.52 13.63
N PHE A 6 15.56 -48.04 12.93
CA PHE A 6 14.55 -48.90 12.32
C PHE A 6 14.21 -48.39 10.91
N GLN A 7 14.22 -49.33 9.95
CA GLN A 7 13.76 -49.19 8.57
C GLN A 7 12.41 -49.90 8.37
N HIS A 8 11.44 -49.18 7.77
CA HIS A 8 10.42 -49.53 6.76
C HIS A 8 9.42 -50.72 6.93
N PRO A 9 8.16 -50.63 6.42
CA PRO A 9 7.88 -50.68 4.97
C PRO A 9 6.70 -49.84 4.40
N ARG A 10 6.61 -49.81 3.06
CA ARG A 10 5.64 -49.14 2.16
C ARG A 10 4.21 -49.74 2.24
N LEU A 11 3.17 -48.96 1.90
CA LEU A 11 2.15 -49.24 0.85
C LEU A 11 1.02 -48.18 0.74
N SER A 12 0.90 -47.58 -0.46
CA SER A 12 -0.29 -47.32 -1.31
C SER A 12 -1.59 -46.58 -0.84
N SER A 13 -1.80 -45.41 -1.49
CA SER A 13 -3.02 -44.91 -2.18
C SER A 13 -4.10 -44.06 -1.44
N PRO A 14 -4.74 -43.08 -2.13
CA PRO A 14 -5.20 -41.82 -1.54
C PRO A 14 -6.73 -41.71 -1.45
N SER A 15 -7.21 -40.88 -0.52
CA SER A 15 -8.43 -40.06 -0.68
C SER A 15 -8.71 -39.30 0.61
N THR A 16 -8.14 -38.10 0.77
CA THR A 16 -8.73 -37.13 1.70
C THR A 16 -8.38 -35.70 1.33
N ILE A 17 -9.39 -34.98 0.85
CA ILE A 17 -9.45 -33.53 0.74
C ILE A 17 -9.53 -32.98 2.17
N TYR A 18 -8.57 -32.15 2.59
CA TYR A 18 -8.62 -31.47 3.90
C TYR A 18 -8.74 -29.95 3.71
N ARG A 19 -9.91 -29.42 4.09
CA ARG A 19 -10.14 -28.03 4.48
C ARG A 19 -9.73 -27.86 5.95
N VAL A 20 -9.14 -26.71 6.28
CA VAL A 20 -8.75 -26.28 7.63
C VAL A 20 -10.02 -26.07 8.51
N TYR A 21 -10.06 -26.65 9.72
CA TYR A 21 -11.21 -26.56 10.64
C TYR A 21 -11.02 -25.48 11.73
N THR A 22 -12.09 -24.74 12.00
CA THR A 22 -12.49 -24.25 13.35
C THR A 22 -13.87 -24.86 13.70
N TYR A 23 -14.08 -25.20 14.97
CA TYR A 23 -15.19 -26.04 15.47
C TYR A 23 -16.56 -25.32 15.58
N ARG A 24 -17.63 -25.92 15.03
CA ARG A 24 -18.94 -26.09 15.68
C ARG A 24 -19.79 -27.16 14.97
N VAL A 25 -20.44 -27.98 15.78
CA VAL A 25 -21.24 -29.18 15.45
C VAL A 25 -22.62 -28.79 14.89
N TYR A 26 -23.04 -29.38 13.77
CA TYR A 26 -24.37 -30.03 13.62
C TYR A 26 -24.43 -30.91 12.35
N THR A 27 -25.03 -32.08 12.53
CA THR A 27 -25.30 -33.21 11.63
C THR A 27 -26.41 -32.94 10.61
N MET A 28 -26.30 -33.43 9.35
CA MET A 28 -27.16 -34.48 8.77
C MET A 28 -27.04 -34.63 7.24
N GLN A 29 -26.70 -35.87 6.85
CA GLN A 29 -27.31 -36.70 5.79
C GLN A 29 -27.40 -36.23 4.32
N ARG A 30 -26.49 -36.84 3.53
CA ARG A 30 -26.74 -37.61 2.29
C ARG A 30 -28.21 -37.71 1.83
N ARG A 31 -28.48 -37.31 0.60
CA ARG A 31 -29.14 -38.08 -0.49
C ARG A 31 -29.59 -37.12 -1.61
N LEU A 32 -29.00 -37.24 -2.81
CA LEU A 32 -29.66 -37.31 -4.12
C LEU A 32 -28.64 -37.02 -5.23
N SER A 33 -27.94 -38.06 -5.67
CA SER A 33 -27.55 -38.22 -7.07
C SER A 33 -28.67 -38.99 -7.76
N LEU A 34 -28.80 -38.80 -9.08
CA LEU A 34 -29.83 -39.32 -9.98
C LEU A 34 -31.13 -38.52 -10.02
N PHE A 35 -31.13 -37.44 -10.81
CA PHE A 35 -32.21 -37.05 -11.71
C PHE A 35 -31.74 -35.80 -12.47
N LEU A 36 -31.20 -35.94 -13.69
CA LEU A 36 -31.22 -34.95 -14.79
C LEU A 36 -30.21 -35.34 -15.88
N LEU A 37 -30.40 -36.54 -16.43
CA LEU A 37 -29.93 -36.92 -17.77
C LEU A 37 -31.22 -37.26 -18.51
N VAL A 38 -31.82 -36.29 -19.22
CA VAL A 38 -32.87 -36.48 -20.27
C VAL A 38 -33.40 -35.15 -20.87
N LEU A 39 -33.10 -33.96 -20.35
CA LEU A 39 -33.61 -32.70 -20.92
C LEU A 39 -32.48 -31.72 -21.24
N LEU A 40 -32.00 -31.72 -22.49
CA LEU A 40 -31.64 -30.53 -23.28
C LEU A 40 -31.01 -30.95 -24.62
N GLY A 41 -31.84 -31.56 -25.46
CA GLY A 41 -31.72 -31.44 -26.91
C GLY A 41 -32.68 -30.35 -27.39
N MET A 42 -32.26 -29.61 -28.42
CA MET A 42 -32.94 -28.50 -29.11
C MET A 42 -32.72 -27.09 -28.53
N SER A 43 -31.78 -26.34 -29.11
CA SER A 43 -32.09 -25.21 -30.03
C SER A 43 -30.80 -24.51 -30.48
N PHE A 44 -30.44 -24.70 -31.75
CA PHE A 44 -29.53 -23.82 -32.48
C PHE A 44 -30.37 -22.74 -33.18
N LEU A 45 -30.19 -21.48 -32.79
CA LEU A 45 -30.60 -20.32 -33.58
C LEU A 45 -29.39 -19.38 -33.73
N PRO A 46 -29.13 -18.83 -34.93
CA PRO A 46 -28.09 -17.83 -35.12
C PRO A 46 -28.64 -16.46 -34.72
N THR A 47 -28.12 -15.89 -33.63
CA THR A 47 -28.39 -14.50 -33.26
C THR A 47 -27.45 -13.58 -34.05
N ALA A 48 -28.03 -12.66 -34.82
CA ALA A 48 -27.30 -11.60 -35.50
C ALA A 48 -26.59 -10.72 -34.47
N ALA A 49 -25.28 -10.50 -34.66
CA ALA A 49 -24.49 -9.59 -33.87
C ALA A 49 -24.92 -8.14 -34.17
N GLN A 50 -25.67 -7.53 -33.26
CA GLN A 50 -25.81 -6.08 -33.21
C GLN A 50 -24.55 -5.51 -32.56
N ALA A 51 -23.78 -4.75 -33.33
CA ALA A 51 -22.70 -3.93 -32.81
C ALA A 51 -23.31 -2.86 -31.89
N GLN A 52 -23.25 -3.09 -30.59
CA GLN A 52 -23.47 -2.04 -29.59
C GLN A 52 -22.18 -1.24 -29.47
N SER A 53 -22.25 0.04 -29.83
CA SER A 53 -21.19 1.00 -29.54
C SER A 53 -21.01 1.12 -28.03
N THR A 54 -19.88 0.69 -27.50
CA THR A 54 -19.48 0.92 -26.11
C THR A 54 -19.14 2.39 -25.94
N ALA A 55 -20.14 3.18 -25.56
CA ALA A 55 -19.89 4.45 -24.87
C ALA A 55 -19.07 4.12 -23.61
N GLY A 56 -17.92 4.77 -23.47
CA GLY A 56 -16.98 4.53 -22.38
C GLY A 56 -17.70 4.52 -21.04
N VAL A 57 -17.63 3.38 -20.36
CA VAL A 57 -18.09 3.25 -18.97
C VAL A 57 -17.18 4.14 -18.14
N THR A 58 -17.62 5.38 -17.94
CA THR A 58 -17.12 6.20 -16.86
C THR A 58 -17.56 5.49 -15.60
N THR A 59 -16.65 4.74 -14.99
CA THR A 59 -16.81 4.21 -13.63
C THR A 59 -16.86 5.39 -12.68
N THR A 60 -18.01 6.06 -12.67
CA THR A 60 -18.38 6.99 -11.61
C THR A 60 -18.20 6.20 -10.32
N PRO A 61 -17.41 6.68 -9.34
CA PRO A 61 -17.14 5.94 -8.11
C PRO A 61 -18.46 5.45 -7.55
N LEU A 62 -18.60 4.12 -7.45
CA LEU A 62 -19.75 3.49 -6.81
C LEU A 62 -19.82 4.03 -5.37
N GLY A 63 -20.63 5.08 -5.15
CA GLY A 63 -20.96 5.59 -3.83
C GLY A 63 -20.34 6.93 -3.39
N ALA A 64 -20.06 7.89 -4.28
CA ALA A 64 -19.82 9.29 -3.85
C ALA A 64 -21.10 10.04 -3.43
N ALA A 65 -22.12 9.31 -2.95
CA ALA A 65 -23.35 9.89 -2.44
C ALA A 65 -23.15 10.28 -0.97
N ASN A 66 -22.94 11.57 -0.69
CA ASN A 66 -23.11 12.26 0.61
C ASN A 66 -22.85 11.39 1.87
N ARG A 67 -21.76 10.62 1.91
CA ARG A 67 -21.29 10.11 3.20
C ARG A 67 -20.69 11.28 3.92
N SER A 68 -21.18 11.54 5.13
CA SER A 68 -20.45 12.37 6.08
C SER A 68 -19.03 11.83 6.18
N ALA A 69 -18.05 12.73 6.23
CA ALA A 69 -16.68 12.44 6.63
C ALA A 69 -16.67 11.39 7.75
N PRO A 70 -15.83 10.35 7.69
CA PRO A 70 -15.63 9.54 8.87
C PRO A 70 -15.11 10.43 10.00
N GLU A 71 -15.48 10.13 11.24
CA GLU A 71 -15.03 10.89 12.41
C GLU A 71 -13.50 10.94 12.52
N TRP A 72 -12.84 9.86 12.09
CA TRP A 72 -11.39 9.72 12.04
C TRP A 72 -10.99 8.62 11.05
N LEU A 73 -9.73 8.66 10.60
CA LEU A 73 -9.09 7.62 9.82
C LEU A 73 -7.73 7.24 10.41
N GLU A 74 -7.20 6.09 10.05
CA GLU A 74 -5.80 5.78 10.33
C GLU A 74 -4.86 6.57 9.44
N PRO A 75 -3.65 6.91 9.94
CA PRO A 75 -2.58 7.39 9.07
C PRO A 75 -2.29 6.39 7.96
N ARG A 76 -1.90 6.91 6.79
CA ARG A 76 -1.56 6.09 5.61
C ARG A 76 -0.30 6.64 4.97
N GLY A 77 0.53 5.77 4.41
CA GLY A 77 1.66 6.22 3.61
C GLY A 77 1.19 6.85 2.30
N ILE A 78 1.87 7.91 1.85
CA ILE A 78 1.70 8.47 0.52
C ILE A 78 2.29 7.48 -0.48
N SER A 79 1.46 7.08 -1.45
CA SER A 79 1.80 6.06 -2.43
C SER A 79 2.87 6.54 -3.41
N VAL A 80 3.69 5.59 -3.89
CA VAL A 80 4.62 5.81 -5.00
C VAL A 80 3.89 6.33 -6.25
N VAL A 81 2.61 5.98 -6.45
CA VAL A 81 1.75 6.51 -7.52
C VAL A 81 1.73 8.04 -7.54
N ASP A 82 1.70 8.65 -6.35
CA ASP A 82 1.60 10.10 -6.20
C ASP A 82 2.98 10.77 -6.22
N LEU A 83 4.06 10.00 -6.04
CA LEU A 83 5.44 10.48 -6.13
C LEU A 83 6.02 10.42 -7.55
N VAL A 84 5.49 9.56 -8.43
CA VAL A 84 5.94 9.46 -9.83
C VAL A 84 5.78 10.80 -10.55
N GLY A 85 6.90 11.32 -11.06
CA GLY A 85 7.00 12.62 -11.72
C GLY A 85 7.04 13.82 -10.76
N ALA A 86 6.89 13.60 -9.46
CA ALA A 86 7.01 14.64 -8.43
C ALA A 86 8.39 14.63 -7.73
N VAL A 87 9.07 13.47 -7.70
CA VAL A 87 10.43 13.32 -7.15
C VAL A 87 11.39 12.78 -8.21
N PRO A 88 12.72 12.92 -8.03
CA PRO A 88 13.71 12.26 -8.87
C PRO A 88 13.48 10.75 -8.95
N GLU A 89 13.54 10.20 -10.17
CA GLU A 89 13.32 8.76 -10.43
C GLU A 89 14.26 7.86 -9.62
N THR A 90 15.48 8.33 -9.35
CA THR A 90 16.50 7.65 -8.53
C THR A 90 16.04 7.36 -7.11
N HIS A 91 15.10 8.14 -6.56
CA HIS A 91 14.54 7.90 -5.23
C HIS A 91 13.64 6.66 -5.25
N LEU A 92 12.94 6.43 -6.36
CA LEU A 92 11.92 5.39 -6.48
C LEU A 92 12.47 4.07 -7.02
N VAL A 93 13.46 4.09 -7.93
CA VAL A 93 14.08 2.86 -8.49
C VAL A 93 14.49 1.89 -7.40
N ASP A 94 14.07 0.63 -7.50
CA ASP A 94 14.29 -0.47 -6.53
C ASP A 94 13.55 -0.36 -5.19
N ALA A 95 12.80 0.71 -4.94
CA ALA A 95 11.99 0.86 -3.72
C ALA A 95 10.97 -0.29 -3.60
N ILE A 96 10.78 -0.78 -2.37
CA ILE A 96 9.80 -1.82 -2.06
C ILE A 96 8.45 -1.13 -1.94
N ILE A 97 7.60 -1.22 -2.97
CA ILE A 97 6.28 -0.56 -2.99
C ILE A 97 5.32 -1.24 -2.01
N SER A 98 5.38 -2.57 -1.97
CA SER A 98 4.49 -3.41 -1.19
C SER A 98 5.24 -4.67 -0.76
N SER A 99 4.99 -5.11 0.46
CA SER A 99 5.49 -6.36 1.03
C SER A 99 4.34 -7.04 1.74
N ARG A 100 4.17 -8.34 1.51
CA ARG A 100 3.16 -9.14 2.21
C ARG A 100 3.59 -10.60 2.30
N VAL A 101 3.50 -11.15 3.52
CA VAL A 101 3.62 -12.60 3.74
C VAL A 101 2.56 -13.33 2.91
N GLY A 102 3.01 -14.25 2.07
CA GLY A 102 2.15 -15.00 1.13
C GLY A 102 2.25 -14.55 -0.31
N LEU A 103 2.63 -13.29 -0.57
CA LEU A 103 2.68 -12.70 -1.92
C LEU A 103 4.08 -12.20 -2.31
N GLY A 104 4.96 -12.02 -1.32
CA GLY A 104 6.31 -11.52 -1.52
C GLY A 104 6.35 -10.01 -1.63
N ILE A 105 7.24 -9.48 -2.47
CA ILE A 105 7.45 -8.04 -2.61
C ILE A 105 7.20 -7.54 -4.04
N VAL A 106 6.70 -6.32 -4.13
CA VAL A 106 6.59 -5.53 -5.36
C VAL A 106 7.65 -4.43 -5.31
N GLN A 107 8.55 -4.38 -6.28
CA GLN A 107 9.60 -3.35 -6.36
C GLN A 107 9.40 -2.46 -7.57
N TYR A 108 9.58 -1.16 -7.37
CA TYR A 108 9.52 -0.16 -8.43
C TYR A 108 10.71 -0.33 -9.38
N VAL A 109 10.43 -0.30 -10.69
CA VAL A 109 11.47 -0.35 -11.75
C VAL A 109 11.54 0.99 -12.46
N SER A 110 10.40 1.49 -12.92
CA SER A 110 10.33 2.82 -13.51
C SER A 110 8.93 3.39 -13.50
N GLY A 111 8.80 4.69 -13.76
CA GLY A 111 7.51 5.33 -13.85
C GLY A 111 7.51 6.60 -14.68
N SER A 112 6.33 6.99 -15.13
CA SER A 112 6.11 8.25 -15.84
C SER A 112 4.72 8.79 -15.55
N ARG A 113 4.61 10.12 -15.57
CA ARG A 113 3.36 10.84 -15.42
C ARG A 113 3.14 11.72 -16.65
N SER A 114 1.95 11.64 -17.22
CA SER A 114 1.48 12.48 -18.32
C SER A 114 0.09 12.99 -17.99
N GLY A 115 0.01 14.23 -17.51
CA GLY A 115 -1.20 14.77 -16.87
C GLY A 115 -1.62 13.91 -15.67
N ASP A 116 -2.87 13.48 -15.66
CA ASP A 116 -3.42 12.60 -14.63
C ASP A 116 -3.16 11.10 -14.93
N THR A 117 -2.49 10.76 -16.04
CA THR A 117 -2.12 9.36 -16.33
C THR A 117 -0.76 9.04 -15.73
N VAL A 118 -0.70 7.98 -14.93
CA VAL A 118 0.54 7.46 -14.34
C VAL A 118 0.78 6.05 -14.84
N THR A 119 1.97 5.79 -15.37
CA THR A 119 2.42 4.46 -15.76
C THR A 119 3.56 4.03 -14.85
N ILE A 120 3.45 2.85 -14.23
CA ILE A 120 4.46 2.29 -13.33
C ILE A 120 4.83 0.90 -13.81
N ASN A 121 6.13 0.65 -13.97
CA ASN A 121 6.69 -0.67 -14.18
C ASN A 121 7.25 -1.19 -12.86
N VAL A 122 6.93 -2.44 -12.54
CA VAL A 122 7.39 -3.11 -11.34
C VAL A 122 8.02 -4.45 -11.67
N ARG A 123 8.86 -4.94 -10.77
CA ARG A 123 9.28 -6.34 -10.71
C ARG A 123 8.75 -6.99 -9.43
N PHE A 124 8.46 -8.28 -9.50
CA PHE A 124 8.01 -9.05 -8.36
C PHE A 124 9.11 -9.98 -7.88
N SER A 125 9.24 -10.11 -6.56
CA SER A 125 9.72 -11.36 -5.97
C SER A 125 8.48 -12.11 -5.49
N PRO A 126 7.89 -12.99 -6.34
CA PRO A 126 6.61 -13.61 -6.04
C PRO A 126 6.77 -14.65 -4.93
N ARG A 127 5.66 -15.33 -4.58
CA ARG A 127 5.70 -16.56 -3.79
C ARG A 127 5.10 -17.71 -4.56
N TYR A 128 5.60 -18.90 -4.31
CA TYR A 128 5.08 -20.12 -4.92
C TYR A 128 4.20 -20.86 -3.93
N TRP A 129 3.11 -21.41 -4.45
CA TRP A 129 2.23 -22.29 -3.71
C TRP A 129 2.02 -23.58 -4.51
N THR A 130 1.81 -24.70 -3.81
CA THR A 130 1.50 -25.98 -4.45
C THR A 130 0.50 -26.79 -3.62
N ASP A 131 -0.42 -27.47 -4.31
CA ASP A 131 -1.29 -28.49 -3.73
C ASP A 131 -0.66 -29.90 -3.75
N GLY A 132 0.63 -29.98 -4.12
CA GLY A 132 1.38 -31.22 -4.32
C GLY A 132 1.38 -31.73 -5.77
N THR A 133 0.48 -31.23 -6.62
CA THR A 133 0.40 -31.60 -8.05
C THR A 133 0.62 -30.40 -8.96
N ASN A 134 0.00 -29.27 -8.62
CA ASN A 134 0.03 -28.04 -9.39
C ASN A 134 0.81 -26.98 -8.62
N TRP A 135 1.43 -26.10 -9.39
CA TRP A 135 2.10 -24.93 -8.86
C TRP A 135 1.29 -23.68 -9.19
N ALA A 136 1.36 -22.69 -8.31
CA ALA A 136 0.88 -21.34 -8.53
C ALA A 136 1.96 -20.33 -8.14
N THR A 137 2.02 -19.24 -8.88
CA THR A 137 2.84 -18.06 -8.59
C THR A 137 1.92 -16.96 -8.07
N LEU A 138 2.13 -16.55 -6.83
CA LEU A 138 1.37 -15.54 -6.11
C LEU A 138 2.14 -14.22 -6.11
N PHE A 139 1.47 -13.10 -6.35
CA PHE A 139 2.10 -11.79 -6.39
C PHE A 139 1.12 -10.69 -5.97
N GLY A 140 1.66 -9.58 -5.48
CA GLY A 140 0.89 -8.43 -4.99
C GLY A 140 0.56 -7.39 -6.07
N CYS A 141 -0.02 -6.28 -5.63
CA CYS A 141 -0.18 -5.06 -6.43
C CYS A 141 0.40 -3.83 -5.72
N LEU A 142 0.15 -2.63 -6.26
CA LEU A 142 0.78 -1.39 -5.80
C LEU A 142 0.33 -0.93 -4.40
N GLY A 143 -0.85 -1.35 -3.94
CA GLY A 143 -1.32 -1.04 -2.59
C GLY A 143 -0.68 -1.95 -1.54
N LYS A 144 -0.75 -1.50 -0.28
CA LYS A 144 -0.24 -2.25 0.87
C LYS A 144 -1.27 -2.23 2.01
N PRO A 145 -1.68 -3.39 2.53
CA PRO A 145 -2.70 -3.43 3.58
C PRO A 145 -2.07 -3.15 4.93
N ALA A 146 -2.87 -2.71 5.89
CA ALA A 146 -2.47 -2.70 7.28
C ALA A 146 -2.59 -4.12 7.86
N ILE A 147 -1.45 -4.75 8.09
CA ILE A 147 -1.30 -6.03 8.78
C ILE A 147 -0.67 -5.72 10.14
N ASP A 148 -1.19 -6.32 11.21
CA ASP A 148 -0.75 -6.03 12.57
C ASP A 148 -0.74 -4.52 12.81
N ASP A 149 0.32 -3.89 13.31
CA ASP A 149 0.31 -2.45 13.58
C ASP A 149 0.79 -1.57 12.40
N GLU A 150 1.04 -2.15 11.22
CA GLU A 150 1.55 -1.45 10.04
C GLU A 150 0.56 -0.41 9.46
N TRP A 151 1.09 0.65 8.81
CA TRP A 151 0.25 1.59 8.05
C TRP A 151 -0.14 1.06 6.67
N PRO A 152 -1.38 1.28 6.21
CA PRO A 152 -1.76 0.94 4.85
C PRO A 152 -1.27 2.00 3.84
N VAL A 153 -1.21 1.61 2.57
CA VAL A 153 -1.04 2.50 1.41
C VAL A 153 -2.17 2.24 0.43
N ALA A 154 -3.02 3.24 0.22
CA ALA A 154 -4.11 3.19 -0.74
C ALA A 154 -3.63 3.60 -2.14
N VAL A 155 -4.15 2.92 -3.17
CA VAL A 155 -3.92 3.26 -4.58
C VAL A 155 -5.25 3.37 -5.33
N PRO A 156 -5.35 4.23 -6.36
CA PRO A 156 -6.55 4.34 -7.16
C PRO A 156 -6.72 3.11 -8.07
N PRO A 157 -7.84 2.97 -8.79
CA PRO A 157 -8.01 1.91 -9.78
C PRO A 157 -6.92 1.97 -10.87
N ALA A 158 -6.56 0.79 -11.39
CA ALA A 158 -5.52 0.64 -12.39
C ALA A 158 -5.89 -0.39 -13.46
N SER A 159 -5.24 -0.34 -14.62
CA SER A 159 -5.08 -1.49 -15.50
C SER A 159 -3.69 -2.10 -15.29
N MET A 160 -3.59 -3.43 -15.35
CA MET A 160 -2.35 -4.16 -15.15
C MET A 160 -2.08 -5.12 -16.31
N ARG A 161 -0.86 -5.11 -16.84
CA ARG A 161 -0.32 -6.16 -17.71
C ARG A 161 0.85 -6.83 -17.04
N VAL A 162 0.91 -8.15 -17.13
CA VAL A 162 1.91 -8.97 -16.44
C VAL A 162 2.79 -9.67 -17.46
N TYR A 163 4.09 -9.70 -17.20
CA TYR A 163 5.09 -10.27 -18.09
C TYR A 163 5.97 -11.26 -17.34
N GLU A 164 6.32 -12.37 -18.00
CA GLU A 164 7.32 -13.32 -17.55
C GLU A 164 8.48 -13.32 -18.55
N ASN A 165 9.69 -12.98 -18.11
CA ASN A 165 10.85 -12.89 -18.98
C ASN A 165 10.61 -11.99 -20.22
N GLY A 166 9.83 -10.91 -20.05
CA GLY A 166 9.44 -9.99 -21.11
C GLY A 166 8.27 -10.44 -22.00
N ASN A 167 7.78 -11.67 -21.86
CA ASN A 167 6.61 -12.15 -22.59
C ASN A 167 5.34 -11.86 -21.81
N GLU A 168 4.31 -11.32 -22.46
CA GLU A 168 3.04 -11.02 -21.79
C GLU A 168 2.30 -12.32 -21.41
N VAL A 169 1.98 -12.45 -20.12
CA VAL A 169 1.24 -13.56 -19.52
C VAL A 169 -0.06 -13.11 -18.85
N THR A 170 -0.49 -11.87 -19.08
CA THR A 170 -1.68 -11.25 -18.47
C THR A 170 -2.93 -12.13 -18.55
N ALA A 171 -3.20 -12.77 -19.69
CA ALA A 171 -4.37 -13.61 -19.89
C ALA A 171 -4.39 -14.90 -19.02
N GLN A 172 -3.26 -15.24 -18.39
CA GLN A 172 -3.14 -16.40 -17.51
C GLN A 172 -3.46 -16.06 -16.05
N VAL A 173 -3.61 -14.77 -15.70
CA VAL A 173 -3.99 -14.37 -14.34
C VAL A 173 -5.29 -15.10 -13.96
N SER A 174 -5.26 -15.75 -12.80
CA SER A 174 -6.36 -16.57 -12.31
C SER A 174 -7.69 -15.84 -12.35
N GLY A 175 -8.79 -16.58 -12.57
CA GLY A 175 -10.14 -16.04 -12.58
C GLY A 175 -10.61 -15.47 -11.24
N SER A 176 -9.82 -15.65 -10.17
CA SER A 176 -10.07 -15.03 -8.86
C SER A 176 -8.82 -14.41 -8.25
N TYR A 177 -9.02 -13.33 -7.50
CA TYR A 177 -8.01 -12.62 -6.71
C TYR A 177 -8.61 -12.18 -5.37
N ASP A 178 -7.75 -11.73 -4.47
CA ASP A 178 -8.18 -11.19 -3.18
C ASP A 178 -7.68 -9.75 -3.01
N TYR A 179 -8.40 -8.92 -2.24
CA TYR A 179 -7.92 -7.56 -1.95
C TYR A 179 -8.55 -6.91 -0.72
N VAL A 180 -7.89 -5.86 -0.23
CA VAL A 180 -8.44 -4.92 0.75
C VAL A 180 -8.94 -3.69 0.00
N PRO A 181 -10.25 -3.36 0.04
CA PRO A 181 -10.78 -2.19 -0.65
C PRO A 181 -10.16 -0.88 -0.14
N ALA A 182 -9.81 0.01 -1.07
CA ALA A 182 -9.50 1.40 -0.72
C ALA A 182 -10.76 2.17 -0.32
N GLY A 183 -10.59 3.44 0.01
CA GLY A 183 -11.62 4.34 0.51
C GLY A 183 -11.34 4.80 1.93
N GLN A 184 -12.17 5.73 2.40
CA GLN A 184 -12.14 6.26 3.76
C GLN A 184 -12.85 5.32 4.74
N ASN A 185 -12.42 4.05 4.78
CA ASN A 185 -12.93 3.04 5.69
C ASN A 185 -12.17 3.09 7.02
N GLN A 186 -12.84 2.75 8.12
CA GLN A 186 -12.19 2.52 9.42
C GLN A 186 -11.84 1.03 9.59
N PRO A 187 -10.84 0.69 10.44
CA PRO A 187 -10.48 -0.69 10.75
C PRO A 187 -11.61 -1.53 11.34
N ASP A 188 -11.73 -2.79 10.90
CA ASP A 188 -12.65 -3.78 11.45
C ASP A 188 -12.05 -4.63 12.59
N ASN A 189 -10.74 -4.52 12.79
CA ASN A 189 -9.99 -5.24 13.80
C ASN A 189 -8.98 -4.33 14.53
N ASN A 190 -8.43 -4.81 15.65
CA ASN A 190 -7.52 -4.05 16.50
C ASN A 190 -6.09 -3.96 15.96
N GLY A 191 -5.22 -3.22 16.65
CA GLY A 191 -3.81 -3.03 16.29
C GLY A 191 -2.93 -4.30 16.31
N THR A 192 -3.46 -5.43 16.76
CA THR A 192 -2.76 -6.74 16.78
C THR A 192 -3.36 -7.73 15.80
N GLY A 193 -4.31 -7.28 14.99
CA GLY A 193 -5.03 -8.10 14.04
C GLY A 193 -4.26 -8.26 12.74
N TRP A 194 -4.05 -9.51 12.32
CA TRP A 194 -3.41 -9.81 11.04
C TRP A 194 -4.07 -9.12 9.84
N TRP A 195 -5.39 -8.97 9.86
CA TRP A 195 -6.12 -8.10 8.95
C TRP A 195 -6.85 -7.06 9.78
N ARG A 196 -6.48 -5.78 9.59
CA ARG A 196 -7.15 -4.65 10.25
C ARG A 196 -8.31 -4.07 9.46
N TYR A 197 -8.39 -4.38 8.18
CA TYR A 197 -9.46 -3.95 7.30
C TYR A 197 -10.11 -5.17 6.66
N VAL A 198 -11.37 -4.99 6.25
CA VAL A 198 -12.14 -6.02 5.56
C VAL A 198 -11.37 -6.53 4.35
N TYR A 199 -11.03 -7.81 4.39
CA TYR A 199 -10.34 -8.51 3.32
C TYR A 199 -11.34 -9.31 2.48
N LEU A 200 -11.42 -8.98 1.18
CA LEU A 200 -12.33 -9.62 0.25
C LEU A 200 -11.64 -10.77 -0.47
N TRP A 201 -12.11 -11.99 -0.22
CA TRP A 201 -11.59 -13.22 -0.80
C TRP A 201 -12.31 -13.61 -2.10
N GLY A 202 -11.61 -14.27 -3.02
CA GLY A 202 -12.18 -14.97 -4.17
C GLY A 202 -12.92 -14.06 -5.15
N GLN A 203 -12.51 -12.80 -5.25
CA GLN A 203 -13.12 -11.80 -6.12
C GLN A 203 -12.82 -12.16 -7.57
N ARG A 204 -13.82 -12.04 -8.45
CA ARG A 204 -13.65 -12.42 -9.86
C ARG A 204 -12.73 -11.43 -10.56
N THR A 205 -11.66 -11.92 -11.17
CA THR A 205 -10.76 -11.12 -12.01
C THR A 205 -11.53 -10.60 -13.23
N GLN A 206 -11.42 -9.30 -13.47
CA GLN A 206 -12.01 -8.63 -14.62
C GLN A 206 -10.92 -8.21 -15.59
N PHE A 207 -11.20 -8.29 -16.88
CA PHE A 207 -10.29 -7.87 -17.94
C PHE A 207 -10.94 -6.74 -18.72
N ASN A 208 -10.16 -5.72 -19.05
CA ASN A 208 -10.55 -4.64 -19.94
C ASN A 208 -10.61 -5.14 -21.39
N GLU A 209 -11.20 -4.34 -22.29
CA GLU A 209 -11.30 -4.66 -23.72
C GLU A 209 -9.92 -4.92 -24.37
N ASP A 210 -8.87 -4.26 -23.87
CA ASP A 210 -7.50 -4.42 -24.36
C ASP A 210 -6.77 -5.66 -23.81
N GLY A 211 -7.42 -6.45 -22.95
CA GLY A 211 -6.87 -7.65 -22.32
C GLY A 211 -6.05 -7.40 -21.05
N SER A 212 -5.91 -6.14 -20.61
CA SER A 212 -5.32 -5.85 -19.29
C SER A 212 -6.25 -6.26 -18.15
N VAL A 213 -5.70 -6.59 -16.99
CA VAL A 213 -6.47 -6.84 -15.78
C VAL A 213 -6.98 -5.51 -15.22
N ALA A 214 -8.29 -5.41 -14.94
CA ALA A 214 -8.86 -4.29 -14.21
C ALA A 214 -8.62 -4.48 -12.71
N VAL A 215 -7.78 -3.64 -12.13
CA VAL A 215 -7.43 -3.64 -10.70
C VAL A 215 -8.27 -2.57 -10.01
N PRO A 216 -9.11 -2.92 -9.02
CA PRO A 216 -9.90 -1.91 -8.30
C PRO A 216 -9.00 -1.03 -7.42
N ALA A 217 -9.52 0.10 -6.96
CA ALA A 217 -8.88 0.86 -5.89
C ALA A 217 -8.69 -0.05 -4.67
N ASN A 218 -7.46 -0.11 -4.14
CA ASN A 218 -7.11 -1.08 -3.10
C ASN A 218 -6.09 -0.52 -2.12
N MET A 219 -6.07 -1.10 -0.92
CA MET A 219 -4.95 -1.03 0.03
C MET A 219 -4.20 -2.35 -0.03
N GLY A 220 -3.92 -2.87 -1.22
CA GLY A 220 -3.25 -4.15 -1.42
C GLY A 220 -4.18 -5.27 -1.87
N CYS A 221 -3.61 -6.16 -2.67
CA CYS A 221 -4.29 -7.26 -3.32
C CYS A 221 -3.33 -8.40 -3.64
N GLY A 222 -3.87 -9.57 -3.96
CA GLY A 222 -3.10 -10.76 -4.31
C GLY A 222 -3.69 -11.48 -5.51
N TYR A 223 -2.86 -11.67 -6.53
CA TYR A 223 -3.17 -12.41 -7.74
C TYR A 223 -2.40 -13.74 -7.76
N SER A 224 -2.87 -14.65 -8.62
CA SER A 224 -2.17 -15.91 -8.88
C SER A 224 -2.07 -16.19 -10.37
N LEU A 225 -0.98 -16.82 -10.77
CA LEU A 225 -0.71 -17.36 -12.11
C LEU A 225 -0.43 -18.86 -12.00
N PRO A 226 -0.83 -19.69 -12.98
CA PRO A 226 -0.49 -21.10 -12.99
C PRO A 226 1.02 -21.30 -13.23
N GLY A 227 1.61 -22.30 -12.57
CA GLY A 227 3.02 -22.65 -12.69
C GLY A 227 3.95 -21.93 -11.72
N ARG A 228 5.25 -22.19 -11.87
CA ARG A 228 6.35 -21.51 -11.16
C ARG A 228 7.01 -20.53 -12.10
N LEU A 229 6.47 -19.32 -12.16
CA LEU A 229 6.95 -18.29 -13.07
C LEU A 229 8.04 -17.46 -12.39
N THR A 230 9.13 -17.21 -13.10
CA THR A 230 10.28 -16.45 -12.61
C THR A 230 10.45 -15.15 -13.38
N ASN A 231 11.16 -14.16 -12.80
CA ASN A 231 11.38 -12.85 -13.42
C ASN A 231 10.08 -12.17 -13.86
N LEU A 232 9.10 -12.16 -12.96
CA LEU A 232 7.80 -11.57 -13.19
C LEU A 232 7.91 -10.04 -13.09
N THR A 233 7.37 -9.34 -14.08
CA THR A 233 7.20 -7.87 -14.07
C THR A 233 5.76 -7.50 -14.40
N ALA A 234 5.38 -6.26 -14.13
CA ALA A 234 4.10 -5.74 -14.58
C ALA A 234 4.18 -4.26 -14.93
N THR A 235 3.28 -3.83 -15.81
CA THR A 235 3.00 -2.43 -16.08
C THR A 235 1.61 -2.12 -15.56
N PHE A 236 1.54 -1.12 -14.68
CA PHE A 236 0.29 -0.54 -14.19
C PHE A 236 0.06 0.80 -14.87
N VAL A 237 -1.16 1.04 -15.34
CA VAL A 237 -1.59 2.35 -15.83
C VAL A 237 -2.78 2.81 -14.98
N LEU A 238 -2.66 4.00 -14.40
CA LEU A 238 -3.63 4.56 -13.46
C LEU A 238 -4.06 5.94 -13.93
N ASN A 239 -5.30 6.32 -13.62
CA ASN A 239 -5.72 7.72 -13.61
C ASN A 239 -5.61 8.22 -12.16
N ALA A 240 -4.58 9.03 -11.91
CA ALA A 240 -4.25 9.57 -10.60
C ALA A 240 -3.98 11.08 -10.74
N PRO A 241 -4.98 11.93 -10.48
CA PRO A 241 -4.82 13.37 -10.36
C PRO A 241 -3.59 13.78 -9.55
N ALA A 242 -2.82 14.73 -10.07
CA ALA A 242 -1.73 15.34 -9.30
C ALA A 242 -2.31 16.28 -8.23
N TYR A 243 -2.29 15.83 -6.98
CA TYR A 243 -2.67 16.63 -5.80
C TYR A 243 -1.48 17.28 -5.11
N LEU A 244 -0.26 16.85 -5.43
CA LEU A 244 0.98 17.20 -4.75
C LEU A 244 1.98 17.86 -5.68
N THR A 245 2.79 18.74 -5.12
CA THR A 245 4.20 18.91 -5.51
C THR A 245 5.09 18.46 -4.37
N VAL A 246 6.25 17.90 -4.70
CA VAL A 246 7.21 17.42 -3.71
C VAL A 246 8.55 18.07 -3.97
N GLU A 247 9.12 18.68 -2.95
CA GLU A 247 10.47 19.22 -2.96
C GLU A 247 11.37 18.32 -2.11
N GLU A 248 12.48 17.85 -2.68
CA GLU A 248 13.55 17.23 -1.89
C GLU A 248 14.33 18.33 -1.16
N ILE A 249 14.34 18.26 0.17
CA ILE A 249 15.07 19.20 1.02
C ILE A 249 16.50 18.70 1.25
N ASP A 250 16.65 17.43 1.62
CA ASP A 250 17.95 16.78 1.82
C ASP A 250 17.80 15.24 1.81
N SER A 251 18.90 14.51 1.93
CA SER A 251 18.90 13.06 2.18
C SER A 251 20.08 12.61 3.05
N GLU A 252 19.87 11.54 3.82
CA GLU A 252 20.92 10.88 4.62
C GLU A 252 21.02 9.41 4.21
N THR A 253 22.25 8.90 4.10
CA THR A 253 22.51 7.47 3.86
C THR A 253 23.28 6.86 5.01
N PHE A 254 22.75 5.75 5.52
CA PHE A 254 23.31 4.99 6.62
C PHE A 254 23.74 3.61 6.15
N MET A 255 24.76 3.07 6.81
CA MET A 255 25.15 1.66 6.69
C MET A 255 24.62 0.91 7.91
N PHE A 256 23.81 -0.13 7.68
CA PHE A 256 23.25 -0.97 8.73
C PHE A 256 23.65 -2.43 8.55
N HIS A 257 23.63 -3.19 9.65
CA HIS A 257 23.97 -4.60 9.68
C HIS A 257 22.73 -5.48 9.86
N SER A 258 22.94 -6.79 9.92
CA SER A 258 21.87 -7.72 10.28
C SER A 258 21.30 -7.43 11.68
N TYR A 259 19.98 -7.47 11.80
CA TYR A 259 19.28 -7.49 13.08
C TYR A 259 19.56 -8.80 13.83
N ILE A 260 19.79 -8.68 15.14
CA ILE A 260 19.98 -9.79 16.06
C ILE A 260 19.15 -9.48 17.30
N GLY A 261 18.02 -10.14 17.46
CA GLY A 261 17.06 -9.65 18.45
C GLY A 261 15.94 -10.60 18.76
N VAL A 262 15.06 -10.11 19.64
CA VAL A 262 13.79 -10.76 19.95
C VAL A 262 12.80 -10.53 18.79
N GLY A 263 11.66 -11.19 18.84
CA GLY A 263 10.61 -11.07 17.82
C GLY A 263 10.50 -12.31 16.93
N ASN A 264 9.62 -12.23 15.95
CA ASN A 264 9.38 -13.32 15.02
C ASN A 264 10.49 -13.35 13.96
N SER A 265 11.35 -14.36 14.03
CA SER A 265 12.39 -14.64 13.02
C SER A 265 11.98 -15.74 12.04
N GLY A 266 10.72 -16.17 12.05
CA GLY A 266 10.18 -17.18 11.15
C GLY A 266 11.06 -18.43 11.03
N GLN A 267 11.29 -18.89 9.80
CA GLN A 267 12.08 -20.08 9.51
C GLN A 267 13.58 -19.93 9.78
N VAL A 268 14.10 -18.71 9.93
CA VAL A 268 15.53 -18.47 10.24
C VAL A 268 15.78 -18.24 11.74
N GLY A 269 14.86 -18.64 12.61
CA GLY A 269 15.06 -18.53 14.06
C GLY A 269 16.32 -19.25 14.55
N SER A 270 16.67 -20.38 13.94
CA SER A 270 17.91 -21.07 14.27
C SER A 270 19.18 -20.27 13.93
N LEU A 271 19.16 -19.46 12.87
CA LEU A 271 20.23 -18.49 12.56
C LEU A 271 20.25 -17.38 13.61
N ASN A 272 19.11 -16.73 13.85
CA ASN A 272 19.01 -15.62 14.80
C ASN A 272 19.49 -16.05 16.21
N ASP A 273 19.14 -17.26 16.66
CA ASP A 273 19.61 -17.83 17.92
C ASP A 273 21.13 -18.03 17.96
N GLN A 274 21.74 -18.50 16.87
CA GLN A 274 23.20 -18.64 16.78
C GLN A 274 23.91 -17.28 16.80
N MET A 275 23.38 -16.32 16.04
CA MET A 275 23.88 -14.94 16.01
C MET A 275 23.78 -14.31 17.40
N ASN A 276 22.64 -14.45 18.08
CA ASN A 276 22.42 -13.89 19.42
C ASN A 276 23.33 -14.55 20.47
N ARG A 277 23.49 -15.88 20.44
CA ARG A 277 24.42 -16.58 21.35
C ARG A 277 25.87 -16.15 21.17
N ARG A 278 26.28 -15.82 19.95
CA ARG A 278 27.68 -15.49 19.61
C ARG A 278 27.99 -14.00 19.79
N TYR A 279 27.09 -13.13 19.36
CA TYR A 279 27.34 -11.69 19.23
C TYR A 279 26.44 -10.82 20.10
N GLY A 280 25.40 -11.39 20.74
CA GLY A 280 24.42 -10.65 21.50
C GLY A 280 23.42 -9.88 20.62
N HIS A 281 22.63 -9.02 21.26
CA HIS A 281 21.60 -8.23 20.58
C HIS A 281 22.19 -7.08 19.75
N ARG A 282 21.60 -6.85 18.58
CA ARG A 282 21.89 -5.72 17.70
C ARG A 282 20.63 -5.25 16.98
N HIS A 283 20.35 -3.97 17.11
CA HIS A 283 19.41 -3.23 16.26
C HIS A 283 20.02 -1.85 16.01
N ASP A 284 20.54 -1.65 14.80
CA ASP A 284 21.18 -0.39 14.44
C ASP A 284 20.14 0.74 14.44
N LYS A 285 20.50 1.86 15.07
CA LYS A 285 19.65 3.04 15.20
C LYS A 285 20.50 4.26 14.90
N PHE A 286 20.01 5.12 14.02
CA PHE A 286 20.74 6.29 13.54
C PHE A 286 20.04 7.56 13.98
N ASP A 287 20.77 8.52 14.53
CA ASP A 287 20.25 9.86 14.78
C ASP A 287 19.92 10.52 13.43
N LEU A 288 18.78 11.19 13.36
CA LEU A 288 18.31 11.87 12.16
C LEU A 288 18.68 13.36 12.22
N THR A 289 19.27 13.87 11.14
CA THR A 289 19.51 15.31 10.97
C THR A 289 18.40 15.88 10.10
N ILE A 290 17.20 15.99 10.66
CA ILE A 290 16.01 16.44 9.91
C ILE A 290 16.21 17.92 9.52
N PRO A 291 16.28 18.26 8.21
CA PRO A 291 16.50 19.63 7.78
C PRO A 291 15.25 20.50 7.99
N ASP A 292 15.47 21.80 8.22
CA ASP A 292 14.38 22.78 8.33
C ASP A 292 13.49 22.75 7.09
N GLY A 293 12.18 22.69 7.30
CA GLY A 293 11.18 22.68 6.21
C GLY A 293 10.79 21.30 5.70
N ALA A 294 11.48 20.23 6.08
CA ALA A 294 11.03 18.87 5.80
C ALA A 294 9.83 18.50 6.70
N ASP A 295 8.80 17.90 6.12
CA ASP A 295 7.60 17.42 6.81
C ASP A 295 7.33 15.92 6.59
N HIS A 296 7.89 15.35 5.53
CA HIS A 296 7.78 13.93 5.20
C HIS A 296 9.15 13.29 4.97
N ALA A 297 9.23 11.99 5.22
CA ALA A 297 10.37 11.16 4.91
C ALA A 297 9.98 10.02 3.97
N PHE A 298 10.89 9.64 3.08
CA PHE A 298 10.78 8.43 2.28
C PHE A 298 12.01 7.57 2.53
N VAL A 299 11.82 6.36 3.07
CA VAL A 299 12.91 5.45 3.41
C VAL A 299 13.04 4.37 2.33
N LYS A 300 14.26 4.25 1.81
CA LYS A 300 14.65 3.28 0.79
C LYS A 300 15.75 2.38 1.30
N PHE A 301 15.54 1.08 1.23
CA PHE A 301 16.52 0.06 1.62
C PHE A 301 16.41 -1.15 0.66
N PRO A 302 17.50 -1.90 0.45
CA PRO A 302 17.50 -3.04 -0.46
C PRO A 302 16.74 -4.22 0.17
N PRO A 303 16.10 -5.11 -0.60
CA PRO A 303 15.41 -6.28 -0.05
C PRO A 303 16.38 -7.31 0.53
N THR A 304 15.99 -8.01 1.59
CA THR A 304 16.76 -9.17 2.12
C THR A 304 16.63 -10.35 1.16
N PRO A 305 17.66 -11.20 0.95
CA PRO A 305 17.61 -12.29 -0.02
C PRO A 305 16.90 -13.54 0.54
N VAL A 306 16.38 -13.46 1.76
CA VAL A 306 15.72 -14.56 2.46
C VAL A 306 14.35 -14.10 2.95
N ASP A 307 13.31 -14.88 2.68
CA ASP A 307 11.99 -14.68 3.29
C ASP A 307 11.82 -15.66 4.46
N PRO A 308 11.96 -15.19 5.71
CA PRO A 308 11.81 -16.06 6.86
C PRO A 308 10.34 -16.35 7.17
N TYR A 309 9.39 -15.58 6.66
CA TYR A 309 8.00 -15.60 7.12
C TYR A 309 7.09 -16.53 6.32
N MET A 310 7.59 -17.05 5.20
CA MET A 310 6.80 -17.95 4.38
C MET A 310 6.92 -19.39 4.84
N GLY A 311 5.78 -19.94 5.29
CA GLY A 311 5.56 -21.38 5.34
C GLY A 311 5.74 -22.02 3.95
N GLN A 312 5.81 -23.36 3.95
CA GLN A 312 5.98 -24.21 2.76
C GLN A 312 5.29 -23.68 1.49
N PRO A 313 5.87 -23.90 0.29
CA PRO A 313 7.07 -24.71 0.04
C PRO A 313 8.39 -24.03 0.43
N GLU A 314 9.39 -24.83 0.83
CA GLU A 314 10.76 -24.37 1.21
C GLU A 314 11.40 -23.44 0.16
N ILE A 315 10.98 -23.59 -1.09
CA ILE A 315 11.37 -22.74 -2.20
C ILE A 315 11.18 -21.23 -1.95
N ASN A 316 10.23 -20.84 -1.09
CA ASN A 316 9.97 -19.45 -0.82
C ASN A 316 11.05 -18.79 0.05
N VAL A 317 11.80 -19.58 0.84
CA VAL A 317 12.83 -19.06 1.74
C VAL A 317 13.94 -18.32 1.01
N PHE A 318 14.27 -18.71 -0.22
CA PHE A 318 15.35 -18.08 -0.98
C PHE A 318 14.91 -16.87 -1.82
N LEU A 319 13.66 -16.44 -1.66
CA LEU A 319 13.12 -15.31 -2.41
C LEU A 319 13.27 -14.04 -1.61
N ASN A 320 13.47 -12.94 -2.33
CA ASN A 320 13.62 -11.64 -1.72
C ASN A 320 12.40 -11.29 -0.86
N SER A 321 12.67 -10.69 0.29
CA SER A 321 11.66 -10.18 1.21
C SER A 321 11.99 -8.75 1.62
N SER A 322 11.08 -8.17 2.40
CA SER A 322 11.30 -6.90 3.07
C SER A 322 11.68 -7.14 4.54
N GLY A 323 11.88 -6.06 5.26
CA GLY A 323 11.96 -6.03 6.73
C GLY A 323 11.35 -4.74 7.23
N THR A 324 11.28 -4.61 8.54
CA THR A 324 10.59 -3.50 9.19
C THR A 324 11.57 -2.43 9.62
N TYR A 325 11.41 -1.20 9.13
CA TYR A 325 12.04 -0.02 9.72
C TYR A 325 11.03 0.74 10.58
N ARG A 326 11.52 1.56 11.51
CA ARG A 326 10.69 2.35 12.42
C ARG A 326 11.29 3.72 12.69
N ILE A 327 10.45 4.73 12.86
CA ILE A 327 10.85 6.05 13.39
C ILE A 327 10.81 5.98 14.91
N ASN A 328 11.87 6.42 15.56
CA ASN A 328 12.00 6.39 17.00
C ASN A 328 11.92 7.82 17.55
N GLY A 329 11.05 8.00 18.53
CA GLY A 329 10.87 9.27 19.22
C GLY A 329 11.67 9.42 20.51
N ALA A 330 11.32 10.45 21.29
CA ALA A 330 11.89 10.64 22.61
C ALA A 330 11.61 9.41 23.50
N GLY A 331 12.59 9.01 24.32
CA GLY A 331 12.41 7.91 25.28
C GLY A 331 12.48 6.48 24.70
N ASN A 332 12.99 6.29 23.47
CA ASN A 332 13.06 5.00 22.76
C ASN A 332 11.70 4.42 22.32
N THR A 333 10.66 5.24 22.25
CA THR A 333 9.37 4.84 21.69
C THR A 333 9.50 4.58 20.19
N LEU A 334 9.20 3.35 19.76
CA LEU A 334 9.18 3.03 18.34
C LEU A 334 7.81 3.37 17.73
N SER A 335 7.84 3.90 16.51
CA SER A 335 6.64 3.95 15.67
C SER A 335 6.16 2.53 15.40
N VAL A 336 4.95 2.41 14.87
CA VAL A 336 4.51 1.19 14.23
C VAL A 336 5.44 0.73 13.11
N ASP A 337 5.23 -0.52 12.68
CA ASP A 337 5.98 -1.18 11.63
C ASP A 337 5.80 -0.53 10.25
N HIS A 338 6.93 -0.27 9.58
CA HIS A 338 6.96 0.10 8.17
C HIS A 338 7.76 -0.93 7.37
N VAL A 339 7.08 -1.71 6.52
CA VAL A 339 7.69 -2.80 5.73
C VAL A 339 7.80 -2.49 4.24
N ASN A 340 7.54 -1.26 3.83
CA ASN A 340 7.62 -0.78 2.45
C ASN A 340 8.06 0.69 2.39
N SER A 341 8.59 1.09 1.25
CA SER A 341 8.95 2.47 0.93
C SER A 341 7.69 3.25 0.55
N MET A 342 7.37 4.24 1.36
CA MET A 342 6.26 5.18 1.20
C MET A 342 6.68 6.52 1.81
N ALA A 343 6.09 7.62 1.38
CA ALA A 343 6.31 8.89 2.08
C ALA A 343 5.43 8.93 3.35
N ILE A 344 6.05 9.21 4.49
CA ILE A 344 5.42 9.24 5.82
C ILE A 344 5.69 10.59 6.48
N PRO A 345 4.75 11.17 7.24
CA PRO A 345 5.02 12.37 8.02
C PRO A 345 6.09 12.11 9.08
N ILE A 346 7.09 13.00 9.18
CA ILE A 346 8.18 12.88 10.15
C ILE A 346 7.63 13.11 11.56
N PHE A 347 6.86 14.18 11.73
CA PHE A 347 6.33 14.63 13.02
C PHE A 347 4.92 14.11 13.28
N GLY A 348 4.60 12.93 12.74
CA GLY A 348 3.26 12.35 12.78
C GLY A 348 3.30 10.84 12.94
N GLN A 349 3.74 10.36 14.10
CA GLN A 349 3.99 8.94 14.36
C GLN A 349 3.09 8.40 15.46
N TRP A 350 2.85 7.09 15.44
CA TRP A 350 2.09 6.39 16.46
C TRP A 350 2.94 5.26 17.01
N GLN A 351 2.92 5.11 18.32
CA GLN A 351 3.67 4.09 19.04
C GLN A 351 3.24 2.69 18.61
N ASP A 352 4.21 1.80 18.46
CA ASP A 352 4.03 0.38 18.21
C ASP A 352 2.95 -0.24 19.14
N ALA A 353 2.11 -1.12 18.57
CA ALA A 353 1.02 -1.74 19.31
C ALA A 353 1.49 -2.71 20.39
N ASP A 354 2.69 -3.27 20.28
CA ASP A 354 3.27 -4.14 21.31
C ASP A 354 3.93 -3.35 22.46
N GLN A 355 4.20 -2.06 22.24
CA GLN A 355 4.77 -1.13 23.22
C GLN A 355 3.72 -0.25 23.91
N SER A 356 2.46 -0.33 23.49
CA SER A 356 1.38 0.50 24.00
C SER A 356 0.07 -0.29 24.16
N GLY A 357 -0.98 0.40 24.59
CA GLY A 357 -2.28 -0.22 24.85
C GLY A 357 -3.42 0.76 24.64
N GLY A 358 -4.64 0.34 24.97
CA GLY A 358 -5.83 1.17 24.83
C GLY A 358 -6.52 1.06 23.47
N THR A 359 -7.55 1.87 23.28
CA THR A 359 -8.38 1.89 22.06
C THR A 359 -7.61 2.46 20.87
N PHE A 360 -6.77 3.47 21.10
CA PHE A 360 -5.90 4.09 20.09
C PHE A 360 -4.47 4.13 20.61
N LEU A 361 -3.50 3.96 19.71
CA LEU A 361 -2.08 4.03 20.03
C LEU A 361 -1.67 5.47 20.38
N ASN A 362 -0.61 5.61 21.18
CA ASN A 362 -0.09 6.91 21.57
C ASN A 362 0.54 7.61 20.36
N PHE A 363 0.14 8.84 20.11
CA PHE A 363 0.77 9.70 19.11
C PHE A 363 2.07 10.30 19.65
N PHE A 364 3.07 10.48 18.79
CA PHE A 364 4.23 11.31 19.06
C PHE A 364 4.67 12.07 17.80
N ASP A 365 5.16 13.28 18.02
CA ASP A 365 5.63 14.20 16.99
C ASP A 365 7.15 14.36 17.02
N SER A 366 7.83 13.94 18.08
CA SER A 366 9.29 13.99 18.14
C SER A 366 9.89 12.83 17.34
N ALA A 367 10.34 13.05 16.11
CA ALA A 367 11.23 12.11 15.42
C ALA A 367 12.69 12.45 15.76
N GLY A 368 13.47 11.46 16.19
CA GLY A 368 14.89 11.68 16.51
C GLY A 368 15.83 10.62 15.96
N ARG A 369 15.33 9.39 15.74
CA ARG A 369 16.15 8.28 15.25
C ARG A 369 15.41 7.44 14.23
N LEU A 370 16.15 6.83 13.32
CA LEU A 370 15.67 5.79 12.41
C LEU A 370 16.22 4.44 12.84
N ALA A 371 15.33 3.50 13.16
CA ALA A 371 15.69 2.13 13.43
C ALA A 371 15.81 1.36 12.12
N ALA A 372 16.95 0.69 11.92
CA ALA A 372 17.24 -0.05 10.69
C ALA A 372 16.22 -1.18 10.46
N PRO A 373 16.03 -1.60 9.19
CA PRO A 373 15.22 -2.75 8.83
C PRO A 373 15.62 -4.00 9.62
N GLU A 374 14.64 -4.74 10.15
CA GLU A 374 14.87 -6.02 10.86
C GLU A 374 15.30 -7.14 9.90
N TYR A 375 16.58 -7.13 9.49
CA TYR A 375 17.15 -8.05 8.49
C TYR A 375 17.99 -9.13 9.14
N PHE A 376 17.60 -10.40 9.05
CA PHE A 376 18.44 -11.49 9.56
C PHE A 376 19.60 -11.85 8.63
N VAL A 377 19.41 -11.66 7.32
CA VAL A 377 20.40 -12.01 6.28
C VAL A 377 20.69 -10.79 5.39
N PRO A 378 21.95 -10.33 5.35
CA PRO A 378 22.38 -9.23 4.50
C PRO A 378 22.25 -9.50 3.00
N THR A 379 22.06 -8.45 2.20
CA THR A 379 21.72 -8.55 0.76
C THR A 379 22.79 -9.20 -0.12
N ASN A 380 24.04 -9.22 0.34
CA ASN A 380 25.19 -9.81 -0.35
C ASN A 380 25.48 -11.26 0.10
N ILE A 381 24.70 -11.82 1.01
CA ILE A 381 24.89 -13.18 1.52
C ILE A 381 23.75 -14.05 1.01
N PRO A 382 24.01 -15.02 0.13
CA PRO A 382 22.97 -15.93 -0.35
C PRO A 382 22.48 -16.82 0.80
N TYR A 383 21.26 -17.35 0.63
CA TYR A 383 20.74 -18.37 1.54
C TYR A 383 21.68 -19.57 1.64
N ASP A 384 21.92 -20.03 2.88
CA ASP A 384 22.56 -21.31 3.18
C ASP A 384 21.56 -22.17 3.99
N PRO A 385 21.37 -23.47 3.68
CA PRO A 385 20.49 -24.36 4.45
C PRO A 385 20.78 -24.40 5.95
N CYS A 386 21.99 -24.04 6.40
CA CYS A 386 22.28 -23.92 7.82
C CYS A 386 21.43 -22.85 8.53
N MET A 387 20.95 -21.83 7.79
CA MET A 387 20.24 -20.67 8.34
C MET A 387 18.88 -21.07 8.92
N THR A 388 18.22 -22.06 8.31
CA THR A 388 16.99 -22.66 8.83
C THR A 388 17.31 -23.80 9.81
N ASN A 389 18.34 -24.60 9.54
CA ASN A 389 18.64 -25.82 10.29
C ASN A 389 19.48 -25.63 11.57
N GLY A 390 20.08 -24.47 11.81
CA GLY A 390 20.71 -24.14 13.10
C GLY A 390 22.16 -24.59 13.29
N ASN A 391 22.94 -24.80 12.22
CA ASN A 391 24.34 -25.26 12.28
C ASN A 391 25.24 -24.47 11.34
N CYS A 392 25.14 -23.14 11.34
CA CYS A 392 25.97 -22.30 10.48
C CYS A 392 27.41 -22.28 10.97
N SER A 393 28.36 -22.28 10.03
CA SER A 393 29.77 -22.20 10.36
C SER A 393 30.10 -20.87 11.04
N SER A 394 31.15 -20.85 11.87
CA SER A 394 31.68 -19.62 12.45
C SER A 394 31.94 -18.54 11.40
N ASP A 395 32.51 -18.93 10.26
CA ASP A 395 32.88 -18.01 9.19
C ASP A 395 31.65 -17.37 8.54
N LEU A 396 30.57 -18.13 8.34
CA LEU A 396 29.32 -17.59 7.79
C LEU A 396 28.63 -16.66 8.79
N LEU A 397 28.58 -17.03 10.08
CA LEU A 397 28.04 -16.16 11.12
C LEU A 397 28.82 -14.84 11.21
N GLU A 398 30.15 -14.89 11.07
CA GLU A 398 31.01 -13.70 11.05
C GLU A 398 30.80 -12.85 9.80
N GLN A 399 30.64 -13.46 8.63
CA GLN A 399 30.27 -12.75 7.41
C GLN A 399 28.93 -12.02 7.55
N ILE A 400 27.90 -12.70 8.08
CA ILE A 400 26.58 -12.10 8.35
C ILE A 400 26.71 -10.96 9.36
N TYR A 401 27.51 -11.15 10.40
CA TYR A 401 27.68 -10.15 11.45
C TYR A 401 28.32 -8.87 10.94
N HIS A 402 29.33 -8.96 10.09
CA HIS A 402 30.10 -7.81 9.59
C HIS A 402 29.61 -7.21 8.26
N ALA A 403 28.68 -7.85 7.57
CA ALA A 403 28.15 -7.31 6.32
C ALA A 403 27.26 -6.09 6.58
N GLU A 404 27.52 -5.04 5.81
CA GLU A 404 26.80 -3.77 5.84
C GLU A 404 25.91 -3.61 4.60
N MET A 405 24.79 -2.92 4.75
CA MET A 405 23.85 -2.60 3.70
C MET A 405 23.50 -1.10 3.76
N PRO A 406 23.33 -0.43 2.61
CA PRO A 406 22.93 0.97 2.59
C PRO A 406 21.41 1.09 2.81
N MET A 407 21.00 2.12 3.54
CA MET A 407 19.63 2.62 3.59
C MET A 407 19.67 4.14 3.45
N THR A 408 18.80 4.70 2.63
CA THR A 408 18.67 6.15 2.43
C THR A 408 17.31 6.62 2.92
N ILE A 409 17.31 7.72 3.67
CA ILE A 409 16.13 8.51 3.97
C ILE A 409 16.19 9.79 3.14
N TYR A 410 15.12 10.08 2.41
CA TYR A 410 14.94 11.35 1.71
C TYR A 410 13.97 12.21 2.50
N TYR A 411 14.33 13.47 2.70
CA TYR A 411 13.51 14.46 3.40
C TYR A 411 12.77 15.30 2.38
N TYR A 412 11.45 15.29 2.49
CA TYR A 412 10.56 15.98 1.57
C TYR A 412 9.80 17.08 2.26
N ARG A 413 9.51 18.12 1.48
CA ARG A 413 8.42 19.05 1.73
C ARG A 413 7.30 18.76 0.74
N ILE A 414 6.12 18.46 1.24
CA ILE A 414 4.96 18.11 0.41
C ILE A 414 3.95 19.25 0.45
N VAL A 415 3.56 19.73 -0.74
CA VAL A 415 2.61 20.84 -0.88
C VAL A 415 1.41 20.40 -1.69
N ARG A 416 0.20 20.72 -1.20
CA ARG A 416 -1.05 20.46 -1.91
C ARG A 416 -1.29 21.52 -2.98
N ILE A 417 -1.59 21.08 -4.20
CA ILE A 417 -1.79 21.94 -5.38
C ILE A 417 -3.18 21.82 -6.01
N ARG A 418 -4.05 20.98 -5.47
CA ARG A 418 -5.40 20.73 -6.01
C ARG A 418 -6.42 20.57 -4.88
N GLU A 419 -7.57 21.23 -5.04
CA GLU A 419 -8.71 21.09 -4.13
C GLU A 419 -9.39 19.71 -4.26
N GLY A 420 -10.43 19.45 -3.47
CA GLY A 420 -11.17 18.18 -3.51
C GLY A 420 -10.64 17.12 -2.56
N LEU A 421 -9.74 17.50 -1.65
CA LEU A 421 -9.30 16.70 -0.53
C LEU A 421 -10.11 17.04 0.73
N GLU A 422 -10.37 16.03 1.53
CA GLU A 422 -11.11 16.11 2.78
C GLU A 422 -10.14 16.01 3.96
N ARG A 423 -10.23 16.96 4.90
CA ARG A 423 -9.44 16.91 6.13
C ARG A 423 -10.14 16.04 7.16
N VAL A 424 -9.45 15.00 7.64
CA VAL A 424 -9.99 14.02 8.58
C VAL A 424 -9.04 13.85 9.77
N PRO A 425 -9.53 13.83 11.03
CA PRO A 425 -8.70 13.50 12.19
C PRO A 425 -8.03 12.13 12.08
N LEU A 426 -6.79 12.00 12.58
CA LEU A 426 -6.04 10.75 12.56
C LEU A 426 -6.03 10.05 13.91
N ARG A 427 -6.27 8.73 13.89
CA ARG A 427 -6.12 7.82 15.03
C ARG A 427 -5.61 6.48 14.52
N GLN A 428 -4.59 5.91 15.14
CA GLN A 428 -4.16 4.54 14.89
C GLN A 428 -4.79 3.61 15.93
N VAL A 429 -5.42 2.51 15.52
CA VAL A 429 -6.09 1.62 16.47
C VAL A 429 -5.10 0.83 17.31
N GLY A 430 -5.36 0.74 18.61
CA GLY A 430 -4.57 -0.07 19.54
C GLY A 430 -5.15 -1.46 19.81
N PRO A 431 -4.50 -2.27 20.67
CA PRO A 431 -4.98 -3.62 21.01
C PRO A 431 -6.38 -3.65 21.62
N GLY A 432 -6.84 -2.55 22.23
CA GLY A 432 -8.17 -2.42 22.83
C GLY A 432 -9.28 -2.00 21.87
N TRP A 433 -8.99 -1.69 20.60
CA TRP A 433 -10.01 -1.35 19.61
C TRP A 433 -10.95 -2.52 19.33
N ASN A 434 -12.24 -2.21 19.14
CA ASN A 434 -13.21 -3.16 18.60
C ASN A 434 -14.37 -2.40 17.94
N THR A 435 -14.97 -2.99 16.90
CA THR A 435 -16.04 -2.38 16.11
C THR A 435 -17.36 -2.21 16.88
N ALA A 436 -17.63 -3.07 17.87
CA ALA A 436 -18.82 -2.97 18.72
C ALA A 436 -18.80 -1.70 19.58
N ALA A 437 -17.65 -1.33 20.15
CA ALA A 437 -17.49 -0.09 20.92
C ALA A 437 -17.69 1.15 20.05
N SER A 438 -17.33 1.10 18.77
CA SER A 438 -17.60 2.18 17.81
C SER A 438 -19.10 2.31 17.52
N ALA A 439 -19.79 1.19 17.26
CA ALA A 439 -21.24 1.19 17.03
C ALA A 439 -22.02 1.66 18.27
N ASP A 440 -21.60 1.27 19.47
CA ASP A 440 -22.21 1.70 20.72
C ASP A 440 -21.93 3.18 21.04
N ALA A 441 -20.74 3.69 20.75
CA ALA A 441 -20.42 5.11 20.89
C ALA A 441 -21.24 5.97 19.92
N VAL A 442 -21.40 5.54 18.66
CA VAL A 442 -22.27 6.19 17.67
C VAL A 442 -23.73 6.11 18.10
N ALA A 443 -24.21 4.95 18.60
CA ALA A 443 -25.56 4.80 19.10
C ALA A 443 -25.82 5.64 20.37
N GLN A 444 -24.84 5.77 21.28
CA GLN A 444 -24.94 6.62 22.46
C GLN A 444 -24.88 8.12 22.11
N ALA A 445 -24.08 8.51 21.12
CA ALA A 445 -24.04 9.88 20.59
C ALA A 445 -25.35 10.23 19.87
N ALA A 446 -25.89 9.33 19.05
CA ALA A 446 -27.20 9.48 18.42
C ALA A 446 -28.35 9.50 19.46
N GLY A 447 -28.24 8.70 20.53
CA GLY A 447 -29.20 8.67 21.63
C GLY A 447 -29.17 9.91 22.52
N LYS A 448 -28.02 10.58 22.67
CA LYS A 448 -27.90 11.85 23.40
C LYS A 448 -28.34 13.08 22.59
N GLY A 449 -28.44 12.97 21.27
CA GLY A 449 -28.87 14.05 20.38
C GLY A 449 -30.39 14.32 20.36
N MET A 450 -31.19 13.50 21.03
CA MET A 450 -32.66 13.57 20.95
C MET A 450 -33.34 14.21 22.17
N ASP A 451 -32.58 14.50 23.24
CA ASP A 451 -33.09 15.13 24.48
C ASP A 451 -32.56 16.56 24.71
N ASP A 452 -31.99 17.24 23.70
CA ASP A 452 -31.72 18.68 23.79
C ASP A 452 -32.97 19.50 23.41
N PRO A 453 -33.65 20.20 24.34
CA PRO A 453 -34.82 21.01 24.05
C PRO A 453 -34.53 22.28 23.21
N ARG A 454 -33.30 22.47 22.69
CA ARG A 454 -32.93 23.64 21.87
C ARG A 454 -33.14 23.46 20.36
N THR A 455 -33.37 22.24 19.87
CA THR A 455 -33.61 21.98 18.44
C THR A 455 -35.07 22.22 18.00
N THR A 456 -35.96 22.65 18.89
CA THR A 456 -37.36 23.02 18.54
C THR A 456 -37.51 24.44 17.96
N SER A 457 -36.46 25.08 17.45
CA SER A 457 -36.52 26.50 17.00
C SER A 457 -36.29 26.75 15.50
N ILE A 458 -35.96 25.75 14.69
CA ILE A 458 -35.71 25.96 13.25
C ILE A 458 -36.98 25.79 12.40
N THR A 459 -37.97 25.01 12.87
CA THR A 459 -39.24 24.83 12.16
C THR A 459 -40.17 26.06 12.25
N ALA A 460 -39.91 27.00 13.17
CA ALA A 460 -40.71 28.22 13.34
C ALA A 460 -40.25 29.41 12.48
N ALA A 461 -39.09 29.32 11.80
CA ALA A 461 -38.56 30.39 10.95
C ALA A 461 -38.99 30.29 9.47
N LEU A 462 -39.61 29.17 9.07
CA LEU A 462 -40.09 28.95 7.70
C LEU A 462 -41.56 29.37 7.46
N GLU A 463 -42.26 29.86 8.50
CA GLU A 463 -43.64 30.37 8.39
C GLU A 463 -43.74 31.91 8.25
N GLN A 464 -42.62 32.64 8.14
CA GLN A 464 -42.64 34.11 8.10
C GLN A 464 -42.19 34.78 6.79
N GLY A 465 -42.21 34.05 5.66
CA GLY A 465 -42.31 34.67 4.31
C GLY A 465 -41.41 35.87 4.02
N ILE A 466 -40.09 35.75 4.21
CA ILE A 466 -39.14 36.80 3.84
C ILE A 466 -38.56 36.50 2.44
N PRO A 467 -38.74 37.37 1.43
CA PRO A 467 -38.24 37.13 0.08
C PRO A 467 -36.74 37.38 -0.06
N LEU A 468 -36.09 36.48 -0.80
CA LEU A 468 -34.66 36.39 -1.04
C LEU A 468 -34.27 37.15 -2.33
N GLU A 469 -34.41 38.48 -2.34
CA GLU A 469 -33.99 39.34 -3.46
C GLU A 469 -33.34 40.64 -2.97
N ALA A 470 -32.13 40.53 -2.45
CA ALA A 470 -31.17 41.63 -2.41
C ALA A 470 -29.82 41.03 -2.06
N LEU A 471 -28.89 41.00 -3.02
CA LEU A 471 -27.46 41.29 -2.85
C LEU A 471 -26.72 40.92 -4.15
N HIS A 472 -26.39 41.97 -4.90
CA HIS A 472 -25.29 42.12 -5.86
C HIS A 472 -25.44 41.58 -7.30
N ALA A 473 -25.69 42.54 -8.19
CA ALA A 473 -25.34 42.54 -9.61
C ALA A 473 -24.14 43.51 -9.85
N PRO A 474 -23.47 43.47 -11.02
CA PRO A 474 -22.02 43.65 -11.17
C PRO A 474 -21.57 45.07 -11.58
N ALA A 475 -20.26 45.30 -11.56
CA ALA A 475 -19.62 46.45 -12.18
C ALA A 475 -18.65 46.03 -13.30
N GLN A 476 -18.86 46.55 -14.51
CA GLN A 476 -17.87 46.62 -15.60
C GLN A 476 -16.87 47.76 -15.37
N PRO A 477 -15.71 47.75 -16.07
CA PRO A 477 -15.54 48.81 -17.06
C PRO A 477 -14.88 48.36 -18.39
N THR A 478 -14.96 49.30 -19.33
CA THR A 478 -14.81 49.26 -20.79
C THR A 478 -13.40 49.54 -21.35
N ALA A 479 -13.03 48.75 -22.36
CA ALA A 479 -12.46 49.08 -23.69
C ALA A 479 -11.20 49.96 -23.94
N SER A 480 -10.32 49.37 -24.77
CA SER A 480 -9.70 49.90 -26.02
C SER A 480 -8.20 50.26 -26.02
N THR A 481 -7.41 49.57 -26.86
CA THR A 481 -6.81 50.15 -28.08
C THR A 481 -6.08 49.10 -28.93
N GLN A 482 -6.33 49.19 -30.23
CA GLN A 482 -5.76 48.42 -31.34
C GLN A 482 -4.56 49.19 -31.91
N ARG A 483 -3.46 48.52 -32.28
CA ARG A 483 -2.54 49.05 -33.29
C ARG A 483 -1.73 47.97 -34.01
N ASP A 484 -1.59 48.24 -35.31
CA ASP A 484 -1.18 47.42 -36.46
C ASP A 484 0.23 46.83 -36.46
N ALA A 485 0.38 45.82 -37.34
CA ALA A 485 1.61 45.20 -37.81
C ALA A 485 2.46 46.15 -38.68
N PRO A 486 3.73 45.75 -38.95
CA PRO A 486 4.08 45.55 -40.35
C PRO A 486 4.92 44.29 -40.63
N SER A 487 4.85 43.91 -41.90
CA SER A 487 5.43 42.77 -42.59
C SER A 487 6.90 42.93 -43.00
N ASP A 488 7.49 41.76 -43.23
CA ASP A 488 8.43 41.40 -44.29
C ASP A 488 9.95 41.62 -44.16
N GLN A 489 10.60 40.44 -44.13
CA GLN A 489 11.66 39.97 -45.03
C GLN A 489 13.15 40.12 -44.68
N GLN A 490 13.73 38.92 -44.50
CA GLN A 490 14.95 38.39 -45.13
C GLN A 490 16.33 38.82 -44.59
N ARG A 491 17.04 37.87 -43.95
CA ARG A 491 17.99 36.93 -44.62
C ARG A 491 18.67 35.97 -43.64
N GLN A 492 18.62 34.68 -44.00
CA GLN A 492 19.69 33.67 -44.03
C GLN A 492 20.57 33.44 -42.78
N ARG A 493 20.50 32.24 -42.21
CA ARG A 493 21.39 31.09 -42.53
C ARG A 493 20.97 29.85 -41.73
N ASP A 494 20.87 28.73 -42.42
CA ASP A 494 20.56 27.42 -41.85
C ASP A 494 21.69 26.94 -40.93
N LEU A 495 21.37 26.76 -39.64
CA LEU A 495 22.13 25.92 -38.71
C LEU A 495 21.09 25.07 -37.97
N LEU A 496 20.96 23.80 -38.36
CA LEU A 496 20.17 22.81 -37.63
C LEU A 496 20.94 22.43 -36.34
N ILE A 497 20.72 23.22 -35.29
CA ILE A 497 21.01 22.83 -33.91
C ILE A 497 19.76 22.14 -33.39
N TYR A 498 19.86 20.88 -32.96
CA TYR A 498 18.86 20.25 -32.11
C TYR A 498 18.89 20.96 -30.75
N LEU A 499 18.16 22.07 -30.63
CA LEU A 499 17.83 22.66 -29.34
C LEU A 499 16.87 21.71 -28.63
N PRO A 500 17.11 21.33 -27.37
CA PRO A 500 16.09 20.64 -26.59
C PRO A 500 14.85 21.56 -26.58
N LEU A 501 13.70 20.99 -26.96
CA LEU A 501 12.41 21.64 -26.79
C LEU A 501 12.32 22.12 -25.35
N VAL A 502 12.50 23.43 -25.16
CA VAL A 502 12.13 24.12 -23.93
C VAL A 502 10.61 24.03 -23.91
N PHE A 503 10.07 23.06 -23.19
CA PHE A 503 8.68 23.12 -22.77
C PHE A 503 8.53 24.48 -22.10
N SER A 504 7.64 25.31 -22.64
CA SER A 504 7.15 26.49 -21.94
C SER A 504 6.67 25.99 -20.59
N ALA A 505 7.49 26.22 -19.55
CA ALA A 505 7.18 25.88 -18.19
C ALA A 505 5.92 26.67 -17.85
N GLU A 506 4.76 26.01 -17.89
CA GLU A 506 3.61 26.55 -17.18
C GLU A 506 4.09 26.86 -15.76
N PRO A 507 3.77 28.06 -15.24
CA PRO A 507 4.12 28.38 -13.87
C PRO A 507 3.58 27.26 -12.96
N PRO A 508 4.33 26.86 -11.92
CA PRO A 508 3.87 25.82 -11.02
C PRO A 508 2.47 26.19 -10.50
N PRO A 509 1.56 25.21 -10.37
CA PRO A 509 0.22 25.47 -9.87
C PRO A 509 0.31 26.19 -8.52
N ALA A 510 -0.58 27.15 -8.29
CA ALA A 510 -0.58 27.92 -7.06
C ALA A 510 -0.76 26.99 -5.86
N GLU A 511 0.08 27.17 -4.85
CA GLU A 511 -0.03 26.44 -3.59
C GLU A 511 -1.39 26.74 -2.96
N LEU A 512 -2.08 25.70 -2.48
CA LEU A 512 -3.24 25.93 -1.64
C LEU A 512 -2.78 26.52 -0.31
N PRO A 513 -3.55 27.47 0.27
CA PRO A 513 -3.21 28.02 1.57
C PRO A 513 -3.06 26.90 2.58
N GLU A 514 -2.05 27.03 3.45
CA GLU A 514 -1.91 26.13 4.59
C GLU A 514 -3.22 26.13 5.37
N GLY A 515 -3.84 24.96 5.50
CA GLY A 515 -5.03 24.81 6.31
C GLY A 515 -4.71 25.14 7.77
N ASP A 516 -5.72 25.57 8.53
CA ASP A 516 -5.59 25.79 9.97
C ASP A 516 -4.91 24.59 10.65
N ARG A 517 -3.68 24.77 11.15
CA ARG A 517 -2.91 23.68 11.76
C ARG A 517 -3.38 23.32 13.18
N SER A 518 -4.39 24.01 13.72
CA SER A 518 -4.93 23.73 15.06
C SER A 518 -5.94 22.58 15.07
N GLY A 519 -6.13 21.94 16.24
CA GLY A 519 -7.30 21.12 16.56
C GLY A 519 -7.12 19.59 16.57
N CYS A 520 -6.30 19.00 15.69
CA CYS A 520 -5.97 17.56 15.71
C CYS A 520 -4.68 17.25 14.93
N PRO A 521 -4.02 16.10 15.18
CA PRO A 521 -3.30 15.43 14.10
C PRO A 521 -4.34 15.02 13.06
N CYS A 522 -4.27 15.59 11.86
CA CYS A 522 -5.26 15.34 10.81
C CYS A 522 -4.54 15.07 9.48
N GLY A 523 -5.19 14.31 8.59
CA GLY A 523 -4.69 14.03 7.24
C GLY A 523 -5.64 14.60 6.18
N TRP A 524 -5.12 14.86 4.99
CA TRP A 524 -5.92 15.22 3.81
C TRP A 524 -6.08 14.02 2.90
N PHE A 525 -7.33 13.63 2.63
CA PHE A 525 -7.69 12.41 1.91
C PHE A 525 -8.51 12.68 0.66
N ASP A 526 -8.32 11.88 -0.39
CA ASP A 526 -9.29 11.80 -1.49
C ASP A 526 -10.40 10.78 -1.21
N GLY A 527 -11.33 10.62 -2.18
CA GLY A 527 -12.40 9.64 -2.09
C GLY A 527 -11.94 8.17 -2.13
N TYR A 528 -10.71 7.90 -2.56
CA TYR A 528 -10.08 6.59 -2.48
C TYR A 528 -9.35 6.39 -1.14
N GLY A 529 -9.41 7.36 -0.24
CA GLY A 529 -8.70 7.33 1.05
C GLY A 529 -7.19 7.35 0.88
N ARG A 530 -6.65 7.91 -0.20
CA ARG A 530 -5.21 8.19 -0.30
C ARG A 530 -4.94 9.42 0.55
N MET A 531 -3.96 9.33 1.46
CA MET A 531 -3.49 10.49 2.22
C MET A 531 -2.49 11.25 1.36
N PHE A 532 -2.53 12.58 1.39
CA PHE A 532 -1.68 13.46 0.59
C PHE A 532 -0.87 14.47 1.40
N ASP A 533 -1.31 14.73 2.63
CA ASP A 533 -0.72 15.75 3.49
C ASP A 533 -1.10 15.44 4.94
N PHE A 534 -0.30 15.93 5.87
CA PHE A 534 -0.42 15.74 7.30
C PHE A 534 -0.29 17.07 8.02
N VAL A 535 -1.25 17.34 8.90
CA VAL A 535 -1.23 18.47 9.81
C VAL A 535 -0.82 17.94 11.18
N PRO A 536 0.37 18.29 11.70
CA PRO A 536 0.76 17.92 13.06
C PRO A 536 -0.24 18.51 14.06
N GLY A 537 -0.61 17.71 15.06
CA GLY A 537 -1.45 18.18 16.16
C GLY A 537 -0.71 19.23 17.02
N PRO A 538 -1.45 19.97 17.87
CA PRO A 538 -0.85 20.93 18.80
C PRO A 538 -0.02 20.27 19.91
#